data_AF-K9EHE5-F1
#
_entry.id   AF-K9EHE5-F1
#
_cell.length_a   1.000
_cell.length_b   1.000
_cell.length_c   1.000
_cell.angle_alpha   90.00
_cell.angle_beta   90.00
_cell.angle_gamma   90.00
#
_symmetry.space_group_name_H-M   'P 1'
#
loop_
_entity.id
_entity.type
_entity.pdbx_description
1 polymer ?
#
loop_
_entity_poly.entity_id
_entity_poly.type
_entity_poly.pdbx_seq_one_letter_code
_entity_poly.pdbx_strand_id
1 'polypeptide(L)'
;MKHKLTLLLGLFFLLSAFTADKPVITIFMIGDSTMADKSLTGGNPERGWGQMLPGYLSEEIRVDNHAVNGRSSKSFIDEGRWEKVISQVKKGDYVFIQFGHNDEKSDPKRYTAPGTTFDENLKRFVNETRAKGGIPVLFNSIVRRNFGTADGNKLIDTHGAYLDSPRKVAKELGVAFVDMNKVTHDFVEGMGPVESKKLFMWVPANQVAAIPKGREDNTHLNVYGGRVVAGLAMDAVAKEVPELAKYVRHYDFVVAQDGSGDFFTVQEAIDAVPDFRKNVRTTILVRKGVYKEKIVVPESKINISLIGQEGAVLSYDDYAQKKNCFGEEKGTSGSSSCYIYAPDFYAENITFENSSGPVGQAVACFISADRVYFKNCRFLGFQDTLYTYGKDCRQYYEGCYIEGTVDFIFGWSTAVFNRCHIHSKRGGYVTAPSTDRGQKYGYVFYDCRLTADEGVTEVYLSRPWRSYAQAVFIRCYLGKHIVPAGWNNWGKKEAEKTVFYAEYESTGEGANPKARAPFSHQLKSIKGYEIETILAGNDGWNPVKNGNELLDIKR
;
A
#
# COMPACT_ATOMS: atom_id res chain seq x y z
N MET A 1 17.05 -45.27 -18.45
CA MET A 1 16.27 -44.96 -17.23
C MET A 1 16.90 -43.89 -16.31
N LYS A 2 17.85 -43.05 -16.77
CA LYS A 2 18.48 -41.98 -15.95
C LYS A 2 18.16 -40.54 -16.40
N HIS A 3 17.29 -40.35 -17.40
CA HIS A 3 16.99 -39.03 -17.98
C HIS A 3 15.55 -38.55 -17.75
N LYS A 4 14.72 -39.28 -16.99
CA LYS A 4 13.37 -38.83 -16.61
C LYS A 4 13.26 -38.30 -15.17
N LEU A 5 14.33 -38.44 -14.36
CA LEU A 5 14.33 -37.98 -12.97
C LEU A 5 14.87 -36.54 -12.81
N THR A 6 15.62 -36.03 -13.78
CA THR A 6 16.19 -34.67 -13.75
C THR A 6 15.19 -33.59 -14.19
N LEU A 7 14.10 -33.97 -14.88
CA LEU A 7 13.07 -33.02 -15.33
C LEU A 7 12.08 -32.62 -14.23
N LEU A 8 12.07 -33.33 -13.08
CA LEU A 8 11.23 -33.01 -11.92
C LEU A 8 11.91 -32.08 -10.90
N LEU A 9 13.23 -31.91 -10.98
CA LEU A 9 14.01 -31.01 -10.11
C LEU A 9 14.14 -29.59 -10.68
N GLY A 10 14.01 -29.42 -12.00
CA GLY A 10 14.07 -28.10 -12.66
C GLY A 10 12.79 -27.28 -12.56
N LEU A 11 11.65 -27.91 -12.23
CA LEU A 11 10.36 -27.23 -12.08
C LEU A 11 10.08 -26.72 -10.65
N PHE A 12 10.93 -27.06 -9.68
CA PHE A 12 10.70 -26.75 -8.26
C PHE A 12 11.27 -25.40 -7.80
N PHE A 13 12.15 -24.78 -8.59
CA PHE A 13 12.81 -23.50 -8.24
C PHE A 13 12.17 -22.25 -8.88
N LEU A 14 11.16 -22.41 -9.74
CA LEU A 14 10.31 -21.32 -10.24
C LEU A 14 9.03 -21.10 -9.42
N LEU A 15 8.82 -21.91 -8.37
CA LEU A 15 7.70 -21.80 -7.42
C LEU A 15 8.16 -21.48 -5.99
N SER A 16 9.46 -21.37 -5.72
CA SER A 16 10.01 -21.08 -4.39
C SER A 16 10.04 -19.57 -4.08
N ALA A 17 8.90 -18.91 -4.33
CA ALA A 17 8.50 -17.67 -3.66
C ALA A 17 6.96 -17.60 -3.51
N PHE A 18 6.23 -18.70 -3.75
CA PHE A 18 4.94 -18.86 -3.10
C PHE A 18 5.26 -19.11 -1.63
N THR A 19 5.34 -18.03 -0.86
CA THR A 19 4.91 -18.11 0.54
C THR A 19 3.58 -18.84 0.49
N ALA A 20 3.50 -20.05 1.05
CA ALA A 20 2.23 -20.71 1.27
C ALA A 20 1.28 -19.64 1.80
N ASP A 21 0.11 -19.44 1.16
CA ASP A 21 -0.85 -18.40 1.54
C ASP A 21 -0.90 -18.40 3.07
N LYS A 22 -0.34 -17.35 3.68
CA LYS A 22 -0.38 -17.24 5.15
C LYS A 22 -1.84 -17.40 5.50
N PRO A 23 -2.23 -18.27 6.44
CA PRO A 23 -3.64 -18.48 6.74
C PRO A 23 -4.26 -17.13 7.11
N VAL A 24 -5.05 -16.59 6.18
CA VAL A 24 -5.69 -15.28 6.33
C VAL A 24 -6.91 -15.48 7.18
N ILE A 25 -6.93 -14.90 8.38
CA ILE A 25 -8.12 -14.89 9.22
C ILE A 25 -9.19 -14.06 8.48
N THR A 26 -10.37 -14.63 8.28
CA THR A 26 -11.47 -13.88 7.68
C THR A 26 -12.37 -13.29 8.77
N ILE A 27 -12.66 -12.00 8.67
CA ILE A 27 -13.74 -11.34 9.40
C ILE A 27 -14.94 -11.29 8.46
N PHE A 28 -15.92 -12.16 8.70
CA PHE A 28 -17.22 -12.07 8.06
C PHE A 28 -18.05 -11.01 8.79
N MET A 29 -18.70 -10.12 8.06
CA MET A 29 -19.56 -9.09 8.65
C MET A 29 -21.00 -9.30 8.19
N ILE A 30 -21.95 -9.32 9.13
CA ILE A 30 -23.38 -9.36 8.84
C ILE A 30 -24.07 -8.20 9.53
N GLY A 31 -24.92 -7.50 8.79
CA GLY A 31 -25.63 -6.37 9.35
C GLY A 31 -26.49 -5.58 8.38
N ASP A 32 -26.81 -4.36 8.80
CA ASP A 32 -27.75 -3.47 8.12
C ASP A 32 -27.07 -2.45 7.17
N SER A 33 -27.83 -1.46 6.73
CA SER A 33 -27.37 -0.44 5.78
C SER A 33 -26.22 0.41 6.29
N THR A 34 -26.01 0.58 7.59
CA THR A 34 -24.90 1.39 8.09
C THR A 34 -23.55 0.70 7.97
N MET A 35 -23.54 -0.64 7.93
CA MET A 35 -22.36 -1.49 7.74
C MET A 35 -22.13 -1.86 6.27
N ALA A 36 -23.20 -1.95 5.47
CA ALA A 36 -23.19 -2.50 4.10
C ALA A 36 -22.31 -1.77 3.08
N ASP A 37 -21.77 -2.54 2.13
CA ASP A 37 -21.12 -1.99 0.94
C ASP A 37 -22.12 -1.22 0.07
N LYS A 38 -21.66 -0.09 -0.48
CA LYS A 38 -22.48 0.84 -1.25
C LYS A 38 -22.05 0.88 -2.70
N SER A 39 -23.04 0.98 -3.59
CA SER A 39 -22.81 1.17 -5.02
C SER A 39 -22.03 2.45 -5.28
N LEU A 40 -21.03 2.37 -6.17
CA LEU A 40 -20.24 3.50 -6.64
C LEU A 40 -20.87 4.21 -7.85
N THR A 41 -21.99 3.68 -8.36
CA THR A 41 -22.65 4.17 -9.58
C THR A 41 -23.04 5.64 -9.43
N GLY A 42 -22.77 6.45 -10.45
CA GLY A 42 -23.14 7.87 -10.49
C GLY A 42 -22.42 8.75 -9.46
N GLY A 43 -21.26 8.33 -8.97
CA GLY A 43 -20.47 9.08 -7.98
C GLY A 43 -21.08 9.07 -6.58
N ASN A 44 -21.86 8.05 -6.23
CA ASN A 44 -22.52 7.94 -4.93
C ASN A 44 -21.50 7.97 -3.76
N PRO A 45 -21.58 8.95 -2.85
CA PRO A 45 -20.62 9.10 -1.75
C PRO A 45 -21.00 8.29 -0.51
N GLU A 46 -22.14 7.60 -0.49
CA GLU A 46 -22.54 6.77 0.66
C GLU A 46 -21.54 5.64 0.89
N ARG A 47 -21.12 5.41 2.13
CA ARG A 47 -20.25 4.28 2.52
C ARG A 47 -20.75 3.64 3.82
N GLY A 48 -20.76 2.32 3.86
CA GLY A 48 -20.94 1.61 5.13
C GLY A 48 -19.64 1.62 5.92
N TRP A 49 -19.70 1.60 7.25
CA TRP A 49 -18.48 1.50 8.06
C TRP A 49 -17.77 0.15 7.86
N GLY A 50 -18.53 -0.92 7.58
CA GLY A 50 -17.97 -2.23 7.23
C GLY A 50 -17.22 -2.22 5.90
N GLN A 51 -17.69 -1.42 4.93
CA GLN A 51 -17.02 -1.21 3.65
C GLN A 51 -15.63 -0.57 3.82
N MET A 52 -15.47 0.30 4.82
CA MET A 52 -14.23 1.05 5.08
C MET A 52 -13.28 0.34 6.06
N LEU A 53 -13.75 -0.73 6.71
CA LEU A 53 -12.98 -1.51 7.68
C LEU A 53 -11.64 -2.07 7.18
N PRO A 54 -11.51 -2.55 5.92
CA PRO A 54 -10.25 -3.12 5.42
C PRO A 54 -9.06 -2.18 5.53
N GLY A 55 -9.28 -0.85 5.47
CA GLY A 55 -8.23 0.16 5.60
C GLY A 55 -7.62 0.28 7.00
N TYR A 56 -8.17 -0.42 8.00
CA TYR A 56 -7.68 -0.44 9.38
C TYR A 56 -7.05 -1.76 9.79
N LEU A 57 -6.82 -2.67 8.84
CA LEU A 57 -6.36 -4.02 9.11
C LEU A 57 -5.10 -4.33 8.30
N SER A 58 -4.17 -5.06 8.90
CA SER A 58 -3.03 -5.64 8.18
C SER A 58 -3.49 -6.68 7.17
N GLU A 59 -2.65 -6.98 6.20
CA GLU A 59 -2.92 -7.96 5.13
C GLU A 59 -3.11 -9.41 5.61
N GLU A 60 -2.80 -9.70 6.88
CA GLU A 60 -3.08 -10.99 7.51
C GLU A 60 -4.59 -11.21 7.79
N ILE A 61 -5.41 -10.17 7.63
CA ILE A 61 -6.86 -10.22 7.81
C ILE A 61 -7.57 -9.92 6.48
N ARG A 62 -8.56 -10.74 6.14
CA ARG A 62 -9.52 -10.47 5.06
C ARG A 62 -10.85 -10.08 5.65
N VAL A 63 -11.44 -9.00 5.16
CA VAL A 63 -12.84 -8.65 5.46
C VAL A 63 -13.73 -9.18 4.35
N ASP A 64 -14.78 -9.89 4.72
CA ASP A 64 -15.85 -10.33 3.82
C ASP A 64 -17.19 -9.75 4.31
N ASN A 65 -17.59 -8.61 3.76
CA ASN A 65 -18.75 -7.85 4.21
C ASN A 65 -20.03 -8.34 3.52
N HIS A 66 -20.92 -8.98 4.27
CA HIS A 66 -22.22 -9.44 3.81
C HIS A 66 -23.37 -8.57 4.31
N ALA A 67 -23.11 -7.44 4.97
CA ALA A 67 -24.17 -6.52 5.39
C ALA A 67 -24.95 -5.95 4.19
N VAL A 68 -26.26 -5.74 4.35
CA VAL A 68 -27.14 -5.39 3.22
C VAL A 68 -28.11 -4.28 3.57
N ASN A 69 -28.26 -3.36 2.61
CA ASN A 69 -29.23 -2.28 2.69
C ASN A 69 -30.65 -2.77 2.98
N GLY A 70 -31.25 -2.18 4.03
CA GLY A 70 -32.65 -2.40 4.40
C GLY A 70 -32.95 -3.75 5.07
N ARG A 71 -31.94 -4.57 5.38
CA ARG A 71 -32.15 -5.87 6.04
C ARG A 71 -32.13 -5.72 7.56
N SER A 72 -33.07 -6.42 8.19
CA SER A 72 -33.14 -6.76 9.61
C SER A 72 -32.49 -8.12 9.86
N SER A 73 -32.32 -8.50 11.12
CA SER A 73 -31.88 -9.86 11.48
C SER A 73 -32.79 -10.95 10.88
N LYS A 74 -34.12 -10.72 10.92
CA LYS A 74 -35.12 -11.64 10.36
C LYS A 74 -35.02 -11.75 8.84
N SER A 75 -35.09 -10.63 8.13
CA SER A 75 -35.06 -10.68 6.65
C SER A 75 -33.71 -11.21 6.13
N PHE A 76 -32.61 -11.01 6.88
CA PHE A 76 -31.31 -11.57 6.50
C PHE A 76 -31.32 -13.10 6.54
N ILE A 77 -31.97 -13.67 7.56
CA ILE A 77 -32.21 -15.11 7.67
C ILE A 77 -33.18 -15.58 6.60
N ASP A 78 -34.35 -14.95 6.48
CA ASP A 78 -35.41 -15.39 5.55
C ASP A 78 -34.96 -15.38 4.08
N GLU A 79 -34.02 -14.48 3.72
CA GLU A 79 -33.43 -14.39 2.38
C GLU A 79 -32.29 -15.39 2.12
N GLY A 80 -31.95 -16.27 3.07
CA GLY A 80 -30.88 -17.27 2.92
C GLY A 80 -29.46 -16.69 3.00
N ARG A 81 -29.31 -15.44 3.46
CA ARG A 81 -28.01 -14.75 3.48
C ARG A 81 -27.11 -15.26 4.60
N TRP A 82 -27.71 -15.63 5.72
CA TRP A 82 -26.96 -16.22 6.82
C TRP A 82 -26.36 -17.57 6.42
N GLU A 83 -27.13 -18.41 5.74
CA GLU A 83 -26.71 -19.71 5.23
C GLU A 83 -25.51 -19.57 4.27
N LYS A 84 -25.51 -18.52 3.43
CA LYS A 84 -24.37 -18.18 2.56
C LYS A 84 -23.11 -17.82 3.35
N VAL A 85 -23.23 -17.10 4.45
CA VAL A 85 -22.08 -16.71 5.29
C VAL A 85 -21.56 -17.90 6.08
N ILE A 86 -22.43 -18.57 6.84
CA ILE A 86 -22.03 -19.61 7.79
C ILE A 86 -21.49 -20.87 7.10
N SER A 87 -21.85 -21.11 5.84
CA SER A 87 -21.26 -22.19 5.03
C SER A 87 -19.77 -21.96 4.70
N GLN A 88 -19.29 -20.71 4.79
CA GLN A 88 -17.91 -20.33 4.47
C GLN A 88 -17.02 -20.15 5.70
N VAL A 89 -17.60 -19.93 6.88
CA VAL A 89 -16.88 -19.73 8.14
C VAL A 89 -16.05 -20.97 8.49
N LYS A 90 -14.77 -20.74 8.81
CA LYS A 90 -13.84 -21.78 9.27
C LYS A 90 -13.40 -21.51 10.72
N LYS A 91 -12.74 -22.51 11.30
CA LYS A 91 -12.17 -22.39 12.64
C LYS A 91 -11.17 -21.22 12.71
N GLY A 92 -11.38 -20.31 13.65
CA GLY A 92 -10.54 -19.13 13.87
C GLY A 92 -10.97 -17.88 13.10
N ASP A 93 -11.93 -17.98 12.18
CA ASP A 93 -12.54 -16.80 11.55
C ASP A 93 -13.43 -16.06 12.55
N TYR A 94 -13.61 -14.76 12.34
CA TYR A 94 -14.53 -13.94 13.14
C TYR A 94 -15.83 -13.68 12.39
N VAL A 95 -16.93 -13.54 13.14
CA VAL A 95 -18.21 -13.08 12.59
C VAL A 95 -18.67 -11.87 13.38
N PHE A 96 -18.62 -10.69 12.75
CA PHE A 96 -19.09 -9.43 13.31
C PHE A 96 -20.58 -9.27 12.99
N ILE A 97 -21.40 -9.12 14.02
CA ILE A 97 -22.86 -9.19 13.92
C ILE A 97 -23.46 -7.87 14.43
N GLN A 98 -24.06 -7.08 13.55
CA GLN A 98 -24.69 -5.80 13.89
C GLN A 98 -26.06 -5.65 13.25
N PHE A 99 -27.11 -5.66 14.07
CA PHE A 99 -28.50 -5.44 13.62
C PHE A 99 -29.22 -4.49 14.60
N GLY A 100 -30.48 -4.13 14.29
CA GLY A 100 -31.29 -3.21 15.10
C GLY A 100 -32.02 -2.15 14.27
N HIS A 101 -31.33 -1.43 13.37
CA HIS A 101 -31.92 -0.31 12.62
C HIS A 101 -33.18 -0.66 11.80
N ASN A 102 -33.23 -1.87 11.24
CA ASN A 102 -34.34 -2.32 10.42
C ASN A 102 -35.28 -3.26 11.19
N ASP A 103 -34.81 -3.85 12.28
CA ASP A 103 -35.58 -4.71 13.18
C ASP A 103 -36.66 -3.93 13.93
N GLU A 104 -36.40 -2.64 14.23
CA GLU A 104 -37.37 -1.74 14.87
C GLU A 104 -38.51 -1.26 13.96
N LYS A 105 -38.44 -1.55 12.65
CA LYS A 105 -39.46 -1.08 11.70
C LYS A 105 -40.75 -1.88 11.87
N SER A 106 -41.89 -1.22 11.72
CA SER A 106 -43.22 -1.84 11.80
C SER A 106 -43.55 -2.82 10.67
N ASP A 107 -42.72 -2.90 9.62
CA ASP A 107 -42.89 -3.86 8.53
C ASP A 107 -42.76 -5.30 9.06
N PRO A 108 -43.82 -6.14 8.99
CA PRO A 108 -43.79 -7.50 9.52
C PRO A 108 -42.72 -8.41 8.90
N LYS A 109 -42.22 -8.08 7.69
CA LYS A 109 -41.12 -8.83 7.04
C LYS A 109 -39.76 -8.53 7.68
N ARG A 110 -39.66 -7.49 8.50
CA ARG A 110 -38.42 -7.00 9.11
C ARG A 110 -38.49 -6.95 10.63
N TYR A 111 -39.67 -6.71 11.18
CA TYR A 111 -39.88 -6.50 12.60
C TYR A 111 -39.40 -7.71 13.41
N THR A 112 -38.59 -7.45 14.44
CA THR A 112 -38.26 -8.43 15.49
C THR A 112 -38.29 -7.73 16.84
N ALA A 113 -38.94 -8.35 17.83
CA ALA A 113 -39.11 -7.75 19.15
C ALA A 113 -37.88 -7.99 20.06
N PRO A 114 -37.29 -6.93 20.68
CA PRO A 114 -36.24 -7.01 21.69
C PRO A 114 -36.64 -7.93 22.87
N GLY A 115 -35.68 -8.70 23.37
CA GLY A 115 -35.91 -9.68 24.45
C GLY A 115 -36.63 -10.96 24.01
N THR A 116 -37.02 -11.08 22.74
CA THR A 116 -37.67 -12.28 22.18
C THR A 116 -37.07 -12.61 20.81
N THR A 117 -37.83 -12.46 19.72
CA THR A 117 -37.42 -12.83 18.35
C THR A 117 -36.13 -12.16 17.88
N PHE A 118 -35.82 -10.93 18.33
CA PHE A 118 -34.55 -10.29 17.99
C PHE A 118 -33.38 -11.02 18.67
N ASP A 119 -33.49 -11.24 19.98
CA ASP A 119 -32.48 -11.95 20.78
C ASP A 119 -32.30 -13.39 20.28
N GLU A 120 -33.38 -14.08 19.91
CA GLU A 120 -33.34 -15.42 19.32
C GLU A 120 -32.52 -15.46 18.02
N ASN A 121 -32.70 -14.47 17.14
CA ASN A 121 -31.90 -14.36 15.92
C ASN A 121 -30.42 -14.10 16.22
N LEU A 122 -30.10 -13.21 17.17
CA LEU A 122 -28.72 -12.96 17.58
C LEU A 122 -28.06 -14.21 18.19
N LYS A 123 -28.79 -14.93 19.06
CA LYS A 123 -28.35 -16.20 19.65
C LYS A 123 -28.10 -17.25 18.56
N ARG A 124 -28.96 -17.31 17.52
CA ARG A 124 -28.77 -18.21 16.37
C ARG A 124 -27.44 -17.94 15.66
N PHE A 125 -27.15 -16.68 15.30
CA PHE A 125 -25.89 -16.32 14.63
C PHE A 125 -24.66 -16.69 15.48
N VAL A 126 -24.71 -16.40 16.78
CA VAL A 126 -23.63 -16.75 17.72
C VAL A 126 -23.40 -18.26 17.80
N ASN A 127 -24.47 -19.02 18.04
CA ASN A 127 -24.38 -20.47 18.25
C ASN A 127 -23.91 -21.21 16.99
N GLU A 128 -24.44 -20.83 15.83
CA GLU A 128 -24.04 -21.45 14.56
C GLU A 128 -22.60 -21.08 14.19
N THR A 129 -22.16 -19.84 14.44
CA THR A 129 -20.75 -19.43 14.28
C THR A 129 -19.82 -20.32 15.11
N ARG A 130 -20.14 -20.52 16.40
CA ARG A 130 -19.37 -21.38 17.29
C ARG A 130 -19.37 -22.84 16.83
N ALA A 131 -20.47 -23.34 16.29
CA ALA A 131 -20.56 -24.70 15.75
C ALA A 131 -19.59 -24.93 14.57
N LYS A 132 -19.20 -23.86 13.85
CA LYS A 132 -18.15 -23.89 12.80
C LYS A 132 -16.73 -23.67 13.34
N GLY A 133 -16.57 -23.43 14.63
CA GLY A 133 -15.30 -23.02 15.26
C GLY A 133 -14.93 -21.56 15.01
N GLY A 134 -15.85 -20.75 14.48
CA GLY A 134 -15.68 -19.31 14.34
C GLY A 134 -15.88 -18.58 15.67
N ILE A 135 -15.50 -17.31 15.69
CA ILE A 135 -15.51 -16.43 16.87
C ILE A 135 -16.54 -15.31 16.63
N PRO A 136 -17.74 -15.39 17.22
CA PRO A 136 -18.74 -14.35 17.06
C PRO A 136 -18.43 -13.13 17.94
N VAL A 137 -18.68 -11.94 17.40
CA VAL A 137 -18.58 -10.65 18.10
C VAL A 137 -19.87 -9.88 17.84
N LEU A 138 -20.57 -9.52 18.92
CA LEU A 138 -21.84 -8.80 18.85
C LEU A 138 -21.61 -7.29 18.93
N PHE A 139 -22.35 -6.56 18.09
CA PHE A 139 -22.35 -5.11 18.05
C PHE A 139 -23.80 -4.63 18.21
N ASN A 140 -24.01 -3.50 18.88
CA ASN A 140 -25.25 -2.74 18.73
C ASN A 140 -25.13 -1.77 17.53
N SER A 141 -26.25 -1.15 17.16
CA SER A 141 -26.31 -0.23 16.01
C SER A 141 -25.57 1.09 16.31
N ILE A 142 -24.93 1.68 15.29
CA ILE A 142 -24.39 3.05 15.40
C ILE A 142 -25.53 4.06 15.62
N VAL A 143 -25.21 5.25 16.14
CA VAL A 143 -26.24 6.29 16.34
C VAL A 143 -26.85 6.81 15.04
N ARG A 144 -28.09 7.28 15.14
CA ARG A 144 -28.66 8.25 14.19
C ARG A 144 -28.40 9.65 14.70
N ARG A 145 -28.05 10.57 13.80
CA ARG A 145 -27.89 11.99 14.14
C ARG A 145 -29.24 12.62 14.45
N ASN A 146 -29.55 12.80 15.74
CA ASN A 146 -30.79 13.42 16.20
C ASN A 146 -30.55 14.35 17.40
N PHE A 147 -30.51 15.66 17.15
CA PHE A 147 -30.38 16.68 18.21
C PHE A 147 -31.74 17.29 18.61
N GLY A 148 -32.86 16.75 18.11
CA GLY A 148 -34.20 17.30 18.35
C GLY A 148 -34.42 18.68 17.69
N THR A 149 -35.43 19.40 18.17
CA THR A 149 -35.84 20.73 17.65
C THR A 149 -35.47 21.90 18.59
N ALA A 150 -34.82 21.62 19.72
CA ALA A 150 -34.40 22.64 20.68
C ALA A 150 -32.90 22.93 20.52
N ASP A 151 -32.45 24.10 20.96
CA ASP A 151 -31.06 24.61 20.94
C ASP A 151 -30.05 23.77 21.78
N GLY A 152 -30.32 22.48 21.99
CA GLY A 152 -29.50 21.56 22.76
C GLY A 152 -28.40 20.93 21.92
N ASN A 153 -27.20 20.83 22.50
CA ASN A 153 -26.08 20.07 21.95
C ASN A 153 -26.09 18.59 22.35
N LYS A 154 -27.22 18.07 22.86
CA LYS A 154 -27.34 16.69 23.33
C LYS A 154 -27.94 15.79 22.25
N LEU A 155 -27.26 14.68 21.96
CA LEU A 155 -27.72 13.70 20.98
C LEU A 155 -28.75 12.75 21.62
N ILE A 156 -29.90 12.60 20.98
CA ILE A 156 -31.01 11.78 21.45
C ILE A 156 -30.95 10.42 20.76
N ASP A 157 -30.83 9.35 21.55
CA ASP A 157 -30.87 7.99 21.02
C ASP A 157 -32.26 7.61 20.48
N THR A 158 -32.28 6.80 19.41
CA THR A 158 -33.52 6.43 18.72
C THR A 158 -33.82 4.93 18.74
N HIS A 159 -32.94 4.11 19.31
CA HIS A 159 -32.96 2.66 19.18
C HIS A 159 -33.48 1.96 20.44
N GLY A 160 -33.50 2.62 21.60
CA GLY A 160 -34.12 2.11 22.82
C GLY A 160 -33.67 0.69 23.18
N ALA A 161 -34.62 -0.24 23.36
CA ALA A 161 -34.34 -1.61 23.78
C ALA A 161 -33.48 -2.43 22.79
N TYR A 162 -33.35 -1.98 21.52
CA TYR A 162 -32.46 -2.63 20.54
C TYR A 162 -30.98 -2.40 20.85
N LEU A 163 -30.62 -1.43 21.70
CA LEU A 163 -29.24 -1.24 22.18
C LEU A 163 -28.84 -2.24 23.24
N ASP A 164 -29.78 -2.60 24.11
CA ASP A 164 -29.54 -3.46 25.27
C ASP A 164 -29.54 -4.94 24.88
N SER A 165 -30.35 -5.32 23.90
CA SER A 165 -30.55 -6.71 23.53
C SER A 165 -29.25 -7.41 23.08
N PRO A 166 -28.44 -6.84 22.15
CA PRO A 166 -27.16 -7.45 21.79
C PRO A 166 -26.19 -7.57 22.98
N ARG A 167 -26.18 -6.59 23.89
CA ARG A 167 -25.36 -6.63 25.11
C ARG A 167 -25.80 -7.75 26.06
N LYS A 168 -27.11 -7.91 26.26
CA LYS A 168 -27.69 -8.97 27.11
C LYS A 168 -27.39 -10.35 26.52
N VAL A 169 -27.59 -10.54 25.22
CA VAL A 169 -27.24 -11.79 24.52
C VAL A 169 -25.75 -12.07 24.61
N ALA A 170 -24.90 -11.05 24.43
CA ALA A 170 -23.46 -11.21 24.55
C ALA A 170 -23.01 -11.67 25.94
N LYS A 171 -23.58 -11.06 26.98
CA LYS A 171 -23.36 -11.45 28.38
C LYS A 171 -23.87 -12.87 28.66
N GLU A 172 -25.07 -13.20 28.19
CA GLU A 172 -25.69 -14.53 28.38
C GLU A 172 -24.84 -15.64 27.75
N LEU A 173 -24.35 -15.42 26.53
CA LEU A 173 -23.60 -16.42 25.79
C LEU A 173 -22.07 -16.34 26.00
N GLY A 174 -21.58 -15.35 26.73
CA GLY A 174 -20.15 -15.12 26.96
C GLY A 174 -19.38 -14.87 25.66
N VAL A 175 -19.87 -13.94 24.82
CA VAL A 175 -19.17 -13.46 23.61
C VAL A 175 -18.77 -12.00 23.76
N ALA A 176 -17.76 -11.58 23.00
CA ALA A 176 -17.34 -10.18 22.98
C ALA A 176 -18.47 -9.27 22.51
N PHE A 177 -18.60 -8.11 23.14
CA PHE A 177 -19.59 -7.10 22.80
C PHE A 177 -18.92 -5.75 22.54
N VAL A 178 -19.17 -5.19 21.37
CA VAL A 178 -18.69 -3.86 20.99
C VAL A 178 -19.86 -2.87 21.02
N ASP A 179 -19.75 -1.88 21.89
CA ASP A 179 -20.77 -0.85 22.10
C ASP A 179 -20.65 0.30 21.08
N MET A 180 -20.94 -0.01 19.81
CA MET A 180 -20.89 0.95 18.71
C MET A 180 -21.79 2.16 18.91
N ASN A 181 -22.96 1.99 19.52
CA ASN A 181 -23.84 3.09 19.84
C ASN A 181 -23.13 4.08 20.76
N LYS A 182 -22.56 3.61 21.88
CA LYS A 182 -21.86 4.50 22.81
C LYS A 182 -20.70 5.25 22.17
N VAL A 183 -19.81 4.56 21.47
CA VAL A 183 -18.63 5.22 20.87
C VAL A 183 -19.01 6.22 19.78
N THR A 184 -20.04 5.92 18.98
CA THR A 184 -20.51 6.86 17.96
C THR A 184 -21.39 7.98 18.54
N HIS A 185 -22.11 7.73 19.65
CA HIS A 185 -22.87 8.74 20.38
C HIS A 185 -21.95 9.81 20.95
N ASP A 186 -20.96 9.39 21.74
CA ASP A 186 -19.99 10.29 22.38
C ASP A 186 -19.27 11.15 21.32
N PHE A 187 -18.92 10.54 20.17
CA PHE A 187 -18.26 11.25 19.07
C PHE A 187 -19.19 12.26 18.36
N VAL A 188 -20.39 11.84 17.96
CA VAL A 188 -21.35 12.70 17.26
C VAL A 188 -21.85 13.83 18.15
N GLU A 189 -22.12 13.57 19.43
CA GLU A 189 -22.46 14.58 20.42
C GLU A 189 -21.32 15.59 20.60
N GLY A 190 -20.07 15.12 20.71
CA GLY A 190 -18.89 15.97 20.81
C GLY A 190 -18.66 16.89 19.62
N MET A 191 -19.03 16.46 18.40
CA MET A 191 -19.04 17.33 17.21
C MET A 191 -20.17 18.37 17.23
N GLY A 192 -21.24 18.10 17.97
CA GLY A 192 -22.44 18.93 18.00
C GLY A 192 -23.25 18.91 16.70
N PRO A 193 -24.36 19.67 16.63
CA PRO A 193 -25.33 19.58 15.53
C PRO A 193 -24.79 20.08 14.19
N VAL A 194 -23.86 21.02 14.15
CA VAL A 194 -23.37 21.59 12.89
C VAL A 194 -22.31 20.70 12.25
N GLU A 195 -21.22 20.43 12.98
CA GLU A 195 -20.07 19.71 12.43
C GLU A 195 -20.38 18.24 12.13
N SER A 196 -21.24 17.60 12.95
CA SER A 196 -21.60 16.19 12.74
C SER A 196 -22.23 15.91 11.38
N LYS A 197 -22.83 16.90 10.71
CA LYS A 197 -23.37 16.74 9.34
C LYS A 197 -22.31 16.23 8.35
N LYS A 198 -21.03 16.54 8.57
CA LYS A 198 -19.90 16.07 7.74
C LYS A 198 -19.77 14.56 7.69
N LEU A 199 -20.28 13.82 8.69
CA LEU A 199 -20.22 12.36 8.71
C LEU A 199 -21.34 11.73 7.85
N PHE A 200 -22.47 12.42 7.73
CA PHE A 200 -23.68 11.83 7.19
C PHE A 200 -23.94 12.26 5.74
N MET A 201 -24.95 11.64 5.14
CA MET A 201 -25.37 11.91 3.77
C MET A 201 -26.17 13.22 3.68
N TRP A 202 -25.44 14.33 3.75
CA TRP A 202 -25.92 15.69 3.53
C TRP A 202 -25.35 16.23 2.22
N VAL A 203 -26.09 16.02 1.13
CA VAL A 203 -25.69 16.33 -0.25
C VAL A 203 -26.64 17.39 -0.81
N PRO A 204 -26.15 18.56 -1.25
CA PRO A 204 -26.97 19.55 -1.92
C PRO A 204 -27.50 19.04 -3.27
N ALA A 205 -28.62 19.60 -3.73
CA ALA A 205 -29.17 19.28 -5.05
C ALA A 205 -28.18 19.61 -6.17
N ASN A 206 -28.23 18.81 -7.25
CA ASN A 206 -27.43 18.96 -8.47
C ASN A 206 -25.91 18.86 -8.30
N GLN A 207 -25.41 18.33 -7.18
CA GLN A 207 -23.97 18.12 -6.95
C GLN A 207 -23.50 16.71 -7.34
N VAL A 208 -24.34 15.70 -7.13
CA VAL A 208 -24.00 14.29 -7.35
C VAL A 208 -25.04 13.66 -8.26
N ALA A 209 -24.60 13.02 -9.35
CA ALA A 209 -25.50 12.42 -10.33
C ALA A 209 -26.36 11.29 -9.75
N ALA A 210 -25.83 10.50 -8.81
CA ALA A 210 -26.58 9.49 -8.08
C ALA A 210 -27.68 10.07 -7.17
N ILE A 211 -27.60 11.36 -6.81
CA ILE A 211 -28.50 12.04 -5.87
C ILE A 211 -28.88 13.42 -6.43
N PRO A 212 -29.57 13.48 -7.58
CA PRO A 212 -29.76 14.73 -8.32
C PRO A 212 -30.59 15.76 -7.54
N LYS A 213 -31.51 15.31 -6.68
CA LYS A 213 -32.34 16.17 -5.83
C LYS A 213 -31.66 16.57 -4.52
N GLY A 214 -30.43 16.13 -4.28
CA GLY A 214 -29.80 16.21 -2.97
C GLY A 214 -30.43 15.22 -1.99
N ARG A 215 -29.85 15.13 -0.79
CA ARG A 215 -30.30 14.26 0.30
C ARG A 215 -29.85 14.84 1.62
N GLU A 216 -30.76 14.91 2.58
CA GLU A 216 -30.44 15.12 3.99
C GLU A 216 -30.82 13.86 4.75
N ASP A 217 -29.82 13.05 5.07
CA ASP A 217 -30.00 11.78 5.75
C ASP A 217 -29.06 11.73 6.96
N ASN A 218 -29.63 11.41 8.12
CA ASN A 218 -28.98 11.41 9.42
C ASN A 218 -28.66 9.99 9.94
N THR A 219 -28.80 8.97 9.08
CA THR A 219 -28.53 7.57 9.41
C THR A 219 -27.35 7.04 8.59
N HIS A 220 -27.32 7.35 7.29
CA HIS A 220 -26.30 6.82 6.39
C HIS A 220 -25.07 7.74 6.35
N LEU A 221 -23.90 7.11 6.27
CA LEU A 221 -22.61 7.79 6.28
C LEU A 221 -22.15 8.09 4.85
N ASN A 222 -21.43 9.18 4.68
CA ASN A 222 -20.66 9.44 3.46
C ASN A 222 -19.25 8.81 3.58
N VAL A 223 -18.35 9.05 2.62
CA VAL A 223 -16.96 8.52 2.66
C VAL A 223 -16.24 8.87 3.96
N TYR A 224 -16.26 10.15 4.36
CA TYR A 224 -15.61 10.61 5.60
C TYR A 224 -16.24 9.97 6.85
N GLY A 225 -17.57 9.93 6.92
CA GLY A 225 -18.26 9.30 8.04
C GLY A 225 -18.00 7.79 8.13
N GLY A 226 -18.02 7.09 7.01
CA GLY A 226 -17.70 5.66 6.94
C GLY A 226 -16.29 5.39 7.44
N ARG A 227 -15.31 6.19 7.00
CA ARG A 227 -13.91 6.11 7.45
C ARG A 227 -13.78 6.33 8.96
N VAL A 228 -14.40 7.38 9.49
CA VAL A 228 -14.33 7.72 10.92
C VAL A 228 -14.98 6.63 11.79
N VAL A 229 -16.20 6.20 11.44
CA VAL A 229 -16.92 5.18 12.21
C VAL A 229 -16.22 3.82 12.14
N ALA A 230 -15.62 3.46 11.00
CA ALA A 230 -14.80 2.26 10.88
C ALA A 230 -13.56 2.29 11.79
N GLY A 231 -12.96 3.47 11.99
CA GLY A 231 -11.85 3.66 12.93
C GLY A 231 -12.28 3.47 14.37
N LEU A 232 -13.37 4.14 14.78
CA LEU A 232 -13.97 3.96 16.11
C LEU A 232 -14.35 2.49 16.37
N ALA A 233 -14.88 1.81 15.35
CA ALA A 233 -15.20 0.39 15.43
C ALA A 233 -13.95 -0.46 15.69
N MET A 234 -12.86 -0.22 14.96
CA MET A 234 -11.62 -0.98 15.14
C MET A 234 -10.91 -0.69 16.45
N ASP A 235 -10.95 0.54 16.96
CA ASP A 235 -10.44 0.88 18.29
C ASP A 235 -11.22 0.13 19.38
N ALA A 236 -12.55 0.10 19.26
CA ALA A 236 -13.40 -0.63 20.20
C ALA A 236 -13.20 -2.15 20.09
N VAL A 237 -13.07 -2.69 18.88
CA VAL A 237 -12.76 -4.11 18.64
C VAL A 237 -11.40 -4.47 19.23
N ALA A 238 -10.36 -3.66 19.06
CA ALA A 238 -9.03 -3.93 19.60
C ALA A 238 -9.04 -4.05 21.13
N LYS A 239 -9.94 -3.30 21.79
CA LYS A 239 -10.13 -3.37 23.24
C LYS A 239 -10.90 -4.62 23.68
N GLU A 240 -12.02 -4.92 23.02
CA GLU A 240 -12.92 -6.02 23.42
C GLU A 240 -12.47 -7.39 22.87
N VAL A 241 -11.60 -7.40 21.86
CA VAL A 241 -11.01 -8.57 21.21
C VAL A 241 -9.49 -8.35 21.03
N PRO A 242 -8.68 -8.46 22.10
CA PRO A 242 -7.24 -8.16 22.08
C PRO A 242 -6.46 -8.93 21.02
N GLU A 243 -6.93 -10.11 20.63
CA GLU A 243 -6.32 -10.97 19.62
C GLU A 243 -6.31 -10.34 18.23
N LEU A 244 -7.24 -9.42 17.96
CA LEU A 244 -7.28 -8.63 16.74
C LEU A 244 -6.43 -7.35 16.82
N ALA A 245 -6.08 -6.86 18.01
CA ALA A 245 -5.37 -5.59 18.20
C ALA A 245 -4.03 -5.53 17.45
N LYS A 246 -3.28 -6.65 17.42
CA LYS A 246 -2.00 -6.75 16.69
C LYS A 246 -2.13 -6.60 15.17
N TYR A 247 -3.33 -6.75 14.63
CA TYR A 247 -3.63 -6.58 13.20
C TYR A 247 -4.19 -5.20 12.87
N VAL A 248 -4.57 -4.40 13.87
CA VAL A 248 -5.10 -3.05 13.64
C VAL A 248 -3.98 -2.14 13.14
N ARG A 249 -4.30 -1.33 12.13
CA ARG A 249 -3.42 -0.35 11.50
C ARG A 249 -4.16 0.97 11.37
N HIS A 250 -3.44 2.08 11.51
CA HIS A 250 -3.96 3.40 11.25
C HIS A 250 -3.09 4.09 10.20
N TYR A 251 -3.76 4.68 9.22
CA TYR A 251 -3.17 5.47 8.15
C TYR A 251 -3.92 6.80 8.08
N ASP A 252 -3.24 7.88 7.69
CA ASP A 252 -3.90 9.17 7.49
C ASP A 252 -4.91 9.09 6.34
N PHE A 253 -4.53 8.44 5.23
CA PHE A 253 -5.39 8.19 4.08
C PHE A 253 -5.29 6.76 3.56
N VAL A 254 -6.37 6.29 2.95
CA VAL A 254 -6.47 5.00 2.26
C VAL A 254 -6.94 5.23 0.82
N VAL A 255 -6.27 4.62 -0.15
CA VAL A 255 -6.64 4.64 -1.56
C VAL A 255 -7.15 3.27 -1.97
N ALA A 256 -8.37 3.18 -2.50
CA ALA A 256 -8.96 1.93 -2.95
C ALA A 256 -9.96 2.12 -4.10
N GLN A 257 -9.75 1.40 -5.21
CA GLN A 257 -10.62 1.47 -6.39
C GLN A 257 -12.00 0.82 -6.15
N ASP A 258 -12.12 -0.06 -5.17
CA ASP A 258 -13.38 -0.71 -4.77
C ASP A 258 -14.29 0.17 -3.88
N GLY A 259 -13.83 1.38 -3.55
CA GLY A 259 -14.56 2.35 -2.72
C GLY A 259 -14.45 2.12 -1.21
N SER A 260 -13.60 1.20 -0.75
CA SER A 260 -13.27 0.98 0.68
C SER A 260 -12.24 1.96 1.26
N GLY A 261 -11.81 2.94 0.48
CA GLY A 261 -10.82 3.96 0.86
C GLY A 261 -11.38 5.37 0.79
N ASP A 262 -10.57 6.32 1.26
CA ASP A 262 -10.85 7.76 1.22
C ASP A 262 -10.83 8.30 -0.23
N PHE A 263 -9.95 7.75 -1.06
CA PHE A 263 -9.73 8.15 -2.45
C PHE A 263 -9.75 6.97 -3.41
N PHE A 264 -10.08 7.24 -4.68
CA PHE A 264 -10.02 6.23 -5.75
C PHE A 264 -8.66 6.17 -6.44
N THR A 265 -7.95 7.30 -6.48
CA THR A 265 -6.66 7.45 -7.13
C THR A 265 -5.59 7.85 -6.13
N VAL A 266 -4.33 7.51 -6.44
CA VAL A 266 -3.20 7.83 -5.58
C VAL A 266 -2.85 9.31 -5.69
N GLN A 267 -3.00 9.92 -6.87
CA GLN A 267 -2.75 11.35 -7.03
C GLN A 267 -3.71 12.21 -6.18
N GLU A 268 -5.01 11.87 -6.13
CA GLU A 268 -5.97 12.60 -5.28
C GLU A 268 -5.57 12.58 -3.81
N ALA A 269 -5.09 11.43 -3.31
CA ALA A 269 -4.64 11.30 -1.93
C ALA A 269 -3.38 12.12 -1.65
N ILE A 270 -2.43 12.16 -2.60
CA ILE A 270 -1.22 13.00 -2.50
C ILE A 270 -1.61 14.49 -2.49
N ASP A 271 -2.52 14.90 -3.37
CA ASP A 271 -2.96 16.28 -3.49
C ASP A 271 -3.68 16.76 -2.22
N ALA A 272 -4.41 15.86 -1.55
CA ALA A 272 -5.10 16.12 -0.29
C ALA A 272 -4.17 16.29 0.91
N VAL A 273 -2.90 15.85 0.83
CA VAL A 273 -1.92 16.07 1.91
C VAL A 273 -1.60 17.57 1.99
N PRO A 274 -1.74 18.24 3.14
CA PRO A 274 -1.32 19.64 3.27
C PRO A 274 0.17 19.84 2.95
N ASP A 275 0.51 20.97 2.33
CA ASP A 275 1.90 21.31 2.04
C ASP A 275 2.72 21.60 3.31
N PHE A 276 4.00 21.25 3.27
CA PHE A 276 5.01 21.59 4.29
C PHE A 276 4.65 21.15 5.71
N ARG A 277 4.03 19.97 5.86
CA ARG A 277 3.76 19.34 7.18
C ARG A 277 5.05 18.98 7.91
N LYS A 278 5.57 19.91 8.70
CA LYS A 278 6.75 19.72 9.56
C LYS A 278 6.41 18.84 10.77
N ASN A 279 7.39 18.12 11.30
CA ASN A 279 7.27 17.28 12.50
C ASN A 279 6.24 16.15 12.47
N VAL A 280 5.62 15.87 11.32
CA VAL A 280 4.65 14.79 11.18
C VAL A 280 4.84 14.13 9.83
N ARG A 281 4.77 12.80 9.82
CA ARG A 281 4.77 11.98 8.62
C ARG A 281 3.34 11.70 8.21
N THR A 282 3.01 11.93 6.94
CA THR A 282 1.70 11.53 6.39
C THR A 282 1.81 10.13 5.80
N THR A 283 0.90 9.24 6.16
CA THR A 283 0.87 7.85 5.73
C THR A 283 -0.34 7.59 4.83
N ILE A 284 -0.09 7.09 3.63
CA ILE A 284 -1.12 6.73 2.66
C ILE A 284 -1.01 5.23 2.39
N LEU A 285 -2.05 4.48 2.77
CA LEU A 285 -2.20 3.08 2.35
C LEU A 285 -2.74 3.05 0.92
N VAL A 286 -2.03 2.38 0.02
CA VAL A 286 -2.50 2.09 -1.34
C VAL A 286 -2.93 0.63 -1.38
N ARG A 287 -4.24 0.37 -1.50
CA ARG A 287 -4.77 -1.00 -1.55
C ARG A 287 -4.35 -1.71 -2.84
N LYS A 288 -4.56 -3.03 -2.87
CA LYS A 288 -4.24 -3.85 -4.04
C LYS A 288 -4.98 -3.34 -5.28
N GLY A 289 -4.26 -3.20 -6.39
CA GLY A 289 -4.83 -2.72 -7.64
C GLY A 289 -3.77 -2.13 -8.57
N VAL A 290 -4.12 -1.96 -9.84
CA VAL A 290 -3.31 -1.22 -10.81
C VAL A 290 -3.89 0.18 -10.93
N TYR A 291 -3.11 1.15 -10.49
CA TYR A 291 -3.41 2.57 -10.55
C TYR A 291 -2.71 3.14 -11.78
N LYS A 292 -3.45 3.17 -12.90
CA LYS A 292 -2.95 3.67 -14.18
C LYS A 292 -3.12 5.18 -14.29
N GLU A 293 -2.18 5.92 -13.72
CA GLU A 293 -2.21 7.38 -13.61
C GLU A 293 -0.77 7.93 -13.54
N LYS A 294 -0.58 9.20 -13.90
CA LYS A 294 0.70 9.88 -13.69
C LYS A 294 0.78 10.33 -12.24
N ILE A 295 1.77 9.81 -11.52
CA ILE A 295 2.00 10.19 -10.13
C ILE A 295 3.05 11.28 -10.04
N VAL A 296 2.73 12.35 -9.35
CA VAL A 296 3.66 13.40 -8.94
C VAL A 296 3.53 13.56 -7.45
N VAL A 297 4.64 13.38 -6.73
CA VAL A 297 4.78 13.75 -5.33
C VAL A 297 5.58 15.06 -5.27
N PRO A 298 4.90 16.23 -5.15
CA PRO A 298 5.55 17.53 -5.17
C PRO A 298 6.55 17.70 -4.02
N GLU A 299 7.55 18.57 -4.21
CA GLU A 299 8.54 18.91 -3.18
C GLU A 299 7.90 19.46 -1.89
N SER A 300 6.73 20.08 -2.00
CA SER A 300 5.97 20.60 -0.85
C SER A 300 5.40 19.51 0.04
N LYS A 301 5.21 18.27 -0.45
CA LYS A 301 4.65 17.14 0.32
C LYS A 301 5.72 16.42 1.14
N ILE A 302 6.48 17.18 1.93
CA ILE A 302 7.56 16.64 2.78
C ILE A 302 7.05 15.56 3.74
N ASN A 303 7.90 14.59 4.09
CA ASN A 303 7.59 13.53 5.05
C ASN A 303 6.36 12.66 4.67
N ILE A 304 6.15 12.39 3.38
CA ILE A 304 5.05 11.53 2.93
C ILE A 304 5.50 10.07 2.80
N SER A 305 4.58 9.15 3.08
CA SER A 305 4.79 7.70 2.99
C SER A 305 3.71 7.04 2.15
N LEU A 306 4.11 6.26 1.14
CA LEU A 306 3.22 5.37 0.41
C LEU A 306 3.44 3.93 0.88
N ILE A 307 2.41 3.34 1.49
CA ILE A 307 2.44 1.96 1.99
C ILE A 307 1.55 1.12 1.09
N GLY A 308 2.14 0.19 0.35
CA GLY A 308 1.40 -0.70 -0.54
C GLY A 308 0.85 -1.91 0.18
N GLN A 309 -0.40 -2.25 -0.12
CA GLN A 309 -0.88 -3.61 0.00
C GLN A 309 -0.22 -4.49 -1.07
N GLU A 310 0.02 -5.78 -0.82
CA GLU A 310 0.55 -6.69 -1.83
C GLU A 310 -0.29 -6.62 -3.14
N GLY A 311 0.40 -6.29 -4.24
CA GLY A 311 -0.21 -6.08 -5.55
C GLY A 311 -0.67 -4.65 -5.83
N ALA A 312 -0.28 -3.65 -5.02
CA ALA A 312 -0.40 -2.24 -5.35
C ALA A 312 0.63 -1.83 -6.42
N VAL A 313 0.15 -1.40 -7.59
CA VAL A 313 0.97 -1.03 -8.75
C VAL A 313 0.63 0.39 -9.22
N LEU A 314 1.62 1.27 -9.22
CA LEU A 314 1.54 2.60 -9.84
C LEU A 314 2.13 2.48 -11.25
N SER A 315 1.29 2.63 -12.28
CA SER A 315 1.66 2.34 -13.67
C SER A 315 1.30 3.47 -14.62
N TYR A 316 2.13 3.66 -15.64
CA TYR A 316 1.81 4.45 -16.82
C TYR A 316 2.62 3.94 -18.03
N ASP A 317 2.40 4.49 -19.22
CA ASP A 317 2.93 3.94 -20.48
C ASP A 317 3.49 5.01 -21.43
N ASP A 318 4.10 6.07 -20.88
CA ASP A 318 4.82 7.04 -21.70
C ASP A 318 6.25 6.55 -21.99
N TYR A 319 6.79 7.01 -23.11
CA TYR A 319 8.17 6.75 -23.56
C TYR A 319 8.70 7.99 -24.26
N ALA A 320 10.02 8.09 -24.42
CA ALA A 320 10.68 9.33 -24.83
C ALA A 320 10.17 9.90 -26.16
N GLN A 321 10.02 9.07 -27.20
CA GLN A 321 9.54 9.56 -28.50
C GLN A 321 8.01 9.73 -28.59
N LYS A 322 7.24 9.35 -27.56
CA LYS A 322 5.78 9.53 -27.56
C LYS A 322 5.46 11.02 -27.59
N LYS A 323 4.58 11.43 -28.49
CA LYS A 323 4.23 12.85 -28.65
C LYS A 323 3.37 13.34 -27.49
N ASN A 324 3.65 14.53 -26.99
CA ASN A 324 2.80 15.27 -26.06
C ASN A 324 1.58 15.88 -26.80
N CYS A 325 0.70 16.57 -26.07
CA CYS A 325 -0.49 17.20 -26.66
C CYS A 325 -0.17 18.33 -27.67
N PHE A 326 1.07 18.79 -27.73
CA PHE A 326 1.56 19.80 -28.67
C PHE A 326 2.34 19.19 -29.85
N GLY A 327 2.46 17.86 -29.91
CA GLY A 327 3.16 17.15 -31.00
C GLY A 327 4.66 16.97 -30.81
N GLU A 328 5.21 17.35 -29.66
CA GLU A 328 6.65 17.26 -29.35
C GLU A 328 6.97 15.95 -28.60
N GLU A 329 8.22 15.49 -28.68
CA GLU A 329 8.64 14.31 -27.91
C GLU A 329 8.69 14.62 -26.41
N LYS A 330 8.19 13.69 -25.59
CA LYS A 330 8.23 13.82 -24.13
C LYS A 330 9.66 13.79 -23.57
N GLY A 331 10.58 13.11 -24.26
CA GLY A 331 11.94 12.85 -23.79
C GLY A 331 11.97 11.86 -22.61
N THR A 332 13.18 11.45 -22.21
CA THR A 332 13.38 10.47 -21.13
C THR A 332 12.71 10.93 -19.83
N SER A 333 12.97 12.15 -19.37
CA SER A 333 12.37 12.65 -18.12
C SER A 333 10.85 12.71 -18.20
N GLY A 334 10.28 13.22 -19.32
CA GLY A 334 8.83 13.31 -19.52
C GLY A 334 8.12 11.96 -19.67
N SER A 335 8.87 10.86 -19.84
CA SER A 335 8.32 9.52 -19.93
C SER A 335 7.91 8.92 -18.58
N SER A 336 8.39 9.48 -17.46
CA SER A 336 8.26 8.83 -16.15
C SER A 336 6.81 8.57 -15.72
N SER A 337 6.49 7.34 -15.29
CA SER A 337 5.18 7.01 -14.70
C SER A 337 4.98 7.71 -13.35
N CYS A 338 6.04 7.80 -12.55
CA CYS A 338 6.03 8.42 -11.23
C CYS A 338 7.17 9.42 -11.06
N TYR A 339 6.89 10.58 -10.47
CA TYR A 339 7.86 11.61 -10.13
C TYR A 339 7.87 11.84 -8.62
N ILE A 340 9.03 11.66 -7.99
CA ILE A 340 9.24 11.90 -6.56
C ILE A 340 10.14 13.12 -6.40
N TYR A 341 9.54 14.23 -5.94
CA TYR A 341 10.25 15.48 -5.63
C TYR A 341 10.27 15.77 -4.12
N ALA A 342 9.43 15.10 -3.32
CA ALA A 342 9.39 15.30 -1.87
C ALA A 342 10.64 14.73 -1.16
N PRO A 343 11.37 15.54 -0.37
CA PRO A 343 12.39 15.02 0.52
C PRO A 343 11.78 14.20 1.67
N ASP A 344 12.57 13.30 2.23
CA ASP A 344 12.13 12.35 3.28
C ASP A 344 10.97 11.43 2.86
N PHE A 345 10.79 11.26 1.54
CA PHE A 345 9.81 10.34 0.97
C PHE A 345 10.14 8.91 1.39
N TYR A 346 9.09 8.19 1.80
CA TYR A 346 9.15 6.77 2.09
C TYR A 346 8.17 6.00 1.22
N ALA A 347 8.58 4.84 0.71
CA ALA A 347 7.64 3.87 0.19
C ALA A 347 8.00 2.44 0.62
N GLU A 348 6.96 1.66 0.93
CA GLU A 348 7.09 0.23 1.21
C GLU A 348 6.06 -0.57 0.41
N ASN A 349 6.47 -1.74 -0.12
CA ASN A 349 5.58 -2.70 -0.79
C ASN A 349 4.80 -2.14 -2.01
N ILE A 350 5.31 -1.08 -2.65
CA ILE A 350 4.74 -0.50 -3.88
C ILE A 350 5.51 -1.00 -5.11
N THR A 351 4.79 -1.31 -6.18
CA THR A 351 5.37 -1.49 -7.52
C THR A 351 5.24 -0.20 -8.32
N PHE A 352 6.37 0.33 -8.81
CA PHE A 352 6.46 1.41 -9.79
C PHE A 352 6.73 0.81 -11.17
N GLU A 353 5.85 1.05 -12.13
CA GLU A 353 5.90 0.42 -13.45
C GLU A 353 5.83 1.43 -14.59
N ASN A 354 6.66 1.22 -15.61
CA ASN A 354 6.38 1.71 -16.94
C ASN A 354 5.99 0.54 -17.86
N SER A 355 4.72 0.52 -18.27
CA SER A 355 4.11 -0.57 -19.03
C SER A 355 4.20 -0.38 -20.56
N SER A 356 4.98 0.60 -21.05
CA SER A 356 5.11 0.89 -22.49
C SER A 356 5.83 -0.20 -23.30
N GLY A 357 6.59 -1.08 -22.66
CA GLY A 357 7.35 -2.13 -23.32
C GLY A 357 8.75 -1.69 -23.80
N PRO A 358 9.39 -2.44 -24.71
CA PRO A 358 10.75 -2.16 -25.20
C PRO A 358 10.75 -1.08 -26.30
N VAL A 359 10.32 0.13 -25.95
CA VAL A 359 10.09 1.26 -26.89
C VAL A 359 11.21 2.32 -26.90
N GLY A 360 12.39 1.97 -26.38
CA GLY A 360 13.43 2.95 -26.05
C GLY A 360 13.28 3.42 -24.60
N GLN A 361 13.71 4.66 -24.30
CA GLN A 361 13.69 5.19 -22.93
C GLN A 361 12.26 5.33 -22.40
N ALA A 362 11.98 4.66 -21.28
CA ALA A 362 10.67 4.68 -20.64
C ALA A 362 10.81 4.50 -19.12
N VAL A 363 10.76 5.62 -18.39
CA VAL A 363 11.06 5.67 -16.97
C VAL A 363 9.85 5.18 -16.15
N ALA A 364 10.09 4.28 -15.19
CA ALA A 364 9.08 3.84 -14.23
C ALA A 364 9.01 4.82 -13.04
N CYS A 365 10.17 5.20 -12.50
CA CYS A 365 10.25 6.15 -11.39
C CYS A 365 11.41 7.12 -11.58
N PHE A 366 11.08 8.41 -11.48
CA PHE A 366 12.01 9.53 -11.52
C PHE A 366 12.11 10.13 -10.13
N ILE A 367 13.31 10.21 -9.57
CA ILE A 367 13.52 10.66 -8.19
C ILE A 367 14.49 11.83 -8.18
N SER A 368 13.99 12.98 -7.79
CA SER A 368 14.74 14.22 -7.61
C SER A 368 14.54 14.79 -6.21
N ALA A 369 14.84 13.98 -5.21
CA ALA A 369 14.67 14.32 -3.81
C ALA A 369 15.75 13.67 -2.93
N ASP A 370 16.06 14.32 -1.81
CA ASP A 370 17.05 13.85 -0.83
C ASP A 370 16.39 13.02 0.29
N ARG A 371 17.16 12.11 0.87
CA ARG A 371 16.76 11.18 1.94
C ARG A 371 15.54 10.32 1.59
N VAL A 372 15.50 9.87 0.34
CA VAL A 372 14.43 9.00 -0.16
C VAL A 372 14.71 7.56 0.24
N TYR A 373 13.69 6.87 0.77
CA TYR A 373 13.80 5.48 1.18
C TYR A 373 12.71 4.60 0.58
N PHE A 374 13.12 3.60 -0.19
CA PHE A 374 12.27 2.51 -0.70
C PHE A 374 12.59 1.20 0.02
N LYS A 375 11.57 0.51 0.52
CA LYS A 375 11.70 -0.81 1.16
C LYS A 375 10.77 -1.82 0.48
N ASN A 376 11.30 -2.96 0.07
CA ASN A 376 10.51 -4.02 -0.58
C ASN A 376 9.69 -3.51 -1.79
N CYS A 377 10.16 -2.45 -2.46
CA CYS A 377 9.51 -1.90 -3.64
C CYS A 377 9.95 -2.65 -4.90
N ARG A 378 9.14 -2.56 -5.96
CA ARG A 378 9.45 -3.12 -7.27
C ARG A 378 9.53 -2.00 -8.30
N PHE A 379 10.52 -2.03 -9.18
CA PHE A 379 10.69 -1.08 -10.29
C PHE A 379 10.73 -1.86 -11.59
N LEU A 380 9.67 -1.74 -12.39
CA LEU A 380 9.44 -2.57 -13.57
C LEU A 380 9.48 -1.72 -14.84
N GLY A 381 10.30 -2.15 -15.81
CA GLY A 381 10.47 -1.43 -17.06
C GLY A 381 11.39 -2.17 -18.04
N PHE A 382 11.91 -1.42 -19.02
CA PHE A 382 12.86 -1.90 -20.03
C PHE A 382 14.11 -1.04 -20.05
N GLN A 383 14.21 -0.07 -20.96
CA GLN A 383 15.32 0.87 -20.98
C GLN A 383 14.98 2.07 -20.08
N ASP A 384 15.95 2.50 -19.28
CA ASP A 384 15.84 3.67 -18.37
C ASP A 384 14.79 3.49 -17.25
N THR A 385 14.63 2.30 -16.66
CA THR A 385 13.59 2.01 -15.64
C THR A 385 13.61 2.95 -14.43
N LEU A 386 14.76 3.10 -13.76
CA LEU A 386 14.92 3.85 -12.51
C LEU A 386 15.87 5.04 -12.70
N TYR A 387 15.31 6.25 -12.60
CA TYR A 387 16.06 7.49 -12.81
C TYR A 387 16.35 8.21 -11.49
N THR A 388 17.56 8.01 -10.96
CA THR A 388 18.04 8.66 -9.73
C THR A 388 18.60 10.07 -10.08
N TYR A 389 17.69 11.00 -10.33
CA TYR A 389 17.95 12.34 -10.87
C TYR A 389 18.28 13.42 -9.83
N GLY A 390 18.16 13.23 -8.52
CA GLY A 390 18.46 14.32 -7.58
C GLY A 390 19.96 14.66 -7.57
N LYS A 391 20.34 15.91 -7.88
CA LYS A 391 21.70 16.41 -7.65
C LYS A 391 21.93 16.55 -6.15
N ASP A 392 23.10 16.11 -5.67
CA ASP A 392 23.45 16.15 -4.24
C ASP A 392 22.39 15.46 -3.34
N CYS A 393 21.59 14.57 -3.93
CA CYS A 393 20.53 13.83 -3.25
C CYS A 393 20.98 12.41 -2.93
N ARG A 394 20.46 11.89 -1.82
CA ARG A 394 20.76 10.57 -1.30
C ARG A 394 19.51 9.70 -1.32
N GLN A 395 19.68 8.45 -1.76
CA GLN A 395 18.59 7.50 -1.92
C GLN A 395 18.99 6.12 -1.38
N TYR A 396 18.06 5.47 -0.70
CA TYR A 396 18.26 4.14 -0.12
C TYR A 396 17.19 3.17 -0.59
N TYR A 397 17.62 2.00 -1.05
CA TYR A 397 16.77 0.93 -1.56
C TYR A 397 17.07 -0.35 -0.77
N GLU A 398 16.10 -0.86 -0.02
CA GLU A 398 16.23 -2.02 0.85
C GLU A 398 15.34 -3.16 0.37
N GLY A 399 15.91 -4.30 0.00
CA GLY A 399 15.12 -5.47 -0.41
C GLY A 399 14.29 -5.26 -1.67
N CYS A 400 14.60 -4.25 -2.48
CA CYS A 400 13.84 -3.92 -3.68
C CYS A 400 14.13 -4.88 -4.84
N TYR A 401 13.15 -5.05 -5.74
CA TYR A 401 13.32 -5.71 -7.03
C TYR A 401 13.36 -4.66 -8.15
N ILE A 402 14.36 -4.72 -9.02
CA ILE A 402 14.54 -3.77 -10.12
C ILE A 402 14.82 -4.56 -11.40
N GLU A 403 14.03 -4.33 -12.45
CA GLU A 403 14.24 -4.97 -13.76
C GLU A 403 14.36 -4.00 -14.93
N GLY A 404 15.09 -4.43 -15.95
CA GLY A 404 15.23 -3.68 -17.20
C GLY A 404 16.22 -4.29 -18.18
N THR A 405 16.70 -3.47 -19.13
CA THR A 405 17.56 -3.89 -20.25
C THR A 405 18.79 -3.00 -20.39
N VAL A 406 18.63 -1.78 -20.92
CA VAL A 406 19.70 -0.80 -21.14
C VAL A 406 19.55 0.31 -20.11
N ASP A 407 20.65 0.62 -19.41
CA ASP A 407 20.78 1.76 -18.49
C ASP A 407 19.65 1.84 -17.46
N PHE A 408 19.14 0.68 -17.01
CA PHE A 408 17.87 0.67 -16.27
C PHE A 408 17.98 1.19 -14.83
N ILE A 409 19.19 1.50 -14.36
CA ILE A 409 19.45 2.33 -13.18
C ILE A 409 20.44 3.43 -13.59
N PHE A 410 20.00 4.69 -13.65
CA PHE A 410 20.80 5.77 -14.20
C PHE A 410 20.52 7.14 -13.55
N GLY A 411 21.46 8.07 -13.71
CA GLY A 411 21.45 9.38 -13.03
C GLY A 411 22.66 9.64 -12.15
N TRP A 412 22.59 10.71 -11.36
CA TRP A 412 23.71 11.32 -10.63
C TRP A 412 23.54 11.40 -9.10
N SER A 413 22.45 10.90 -8.54
CA SER A 413 22.29 10.81 -7.08
C SER A 413 23.30 9.85 -6.46
N THR A 414 23.61 10.06 -5.17
CA THR A 414 24.22 9.02 -4.34
C THR A 414 23.13 8.02 -3.99
N ALA A 415 23.24 6.78 -4.49
CA ALA A 415 22.22 5.76 -4.27
C ALA A 415 22.84 4.47 -3.74
N VAL A 416 22.28 3.96 -2.64
CA VAL A 416 22.67 2.69 -2.04
C VAL A 416 21.55 1.68 -2.23
N PHE A 417 21.89 0.54 -2.83
CA PHE A 417 21.02 -0.61 -3.04
C PHE A 417 21.48 -1.73 -2.13
N ASN A 418 20.66 -2.11 -1.15
CA ASN A 418 21.00 -3.11 -0.16
C ASN A 418 20.05 -4.30 -0.26
N ARG A 419 20.60 -5.51 -0.37
CA ARG A 419 19.85 -6.78 -0.50
C ARG A 419 18.80 -6.75 -1.62
N CYS A 420 19.05 -5.97 -2.67
CA CYS A 420 18.14 -5.85 -3.81
C CYS A 420 18.32 -7.01 -4.80
N HIS A 421 17.24 -7.34 -5.50
CA HIS A 421 17.26 -8.25 -6.65
C HIS A 421 17.22 -7.42 -7.93
N ILE A 422 18.31 -7.48 -8.69
CA ILE A 422 18.51 -6.76 -9.92
C ILE A 422 18.41 -7.75 -11.09
N HIS A 423 17.47 -7.51 -12.03
CA HIS A 423 17.09 -8.49 -13.04
C HIS A 423 17.17 -7.95 -14.46
N SER A 424 18.02 -8.53 -15.29
CA SER A 424 18.21 -8.14 -16.70
C SER A 424 17.33 -8.96 -17.63
N LYS A 425 16.49 -8.28 -18.42
CA LYS A 425 15.57 -8.91 -19.37
C LYS A 425 16.18 -9.14 -20.76
N ARG A 426 17.34 -8.52 -21.02
CA ARG A 426 18.12 -8.60 -22.26
C ARG A 426 19.56 -8.17 -21.99
N GLY A 427 20.47 -8.48 -22.91
CA GLY A 427 21.80 -7.87 -22.99
C GLY A 427 21.73 -6.34 -22.94
N GLY A 428 22.71 -5.72 -22.31
CA GLY A 428 22.67 -4.30 -22.00
C GLY A 428 23.55 -3.92 -20.81
N TYR A 429 23.08 -2.94 -20.03
CA TYR A 429 23.86 -2.31 -18.97
C TYR A 429 22.97 -2.14 -17.74
N VAL A 430 23.41 -2.69 -16.61
CA VAL A 430 22.67 -2.56 -15.35
C VAL A 430 22.60 -1.12 -14.90
N THR A 431 23.73 -0.41 -14.98
CA THR A 431 23.81 0.99 -14.53
C THR A 431 24.43 1.92 -15.57
N ALA A 432 23.97 3.17 -15.57
CA ALA A 432 24.60 4.27 -16.29
C ALA A 432 24.73 5.53 -15.43
N PRO A 433 25.66 5.54 -14.45
CA PRO A 433 25.82 6.69 -13.57
C PRO A 433 26.34 7.91 -14.33
N SER A 434 25.87 9.08 -13.90
CA SER A 434 26.33 10.40 -14.33
C SER A 434 26.90 11.21 -13.16
N THR A 435 27.50 10.54 -12.18
CA THR A 435 28.12 11.14 -11.00
C THR A 435 28.98 12.35 -11.35
N ASP A 436 28.75 13.45 -10.63
CA ASP A 436 29.44 14.72 -10.85
C ASP A 436 30.89 14.67 -10.38
N ARG A 437 31.74 15.51 -10.99
CA ARG A 437 33.13 15.68 -10.57
C ARG A 437 33.17 16.16 -9.12
N GLY A 438 33.93 15.46 -8.29
CA GLY A 438 34.11 15.80 -6.87
C GLY A 438 33.09 15.15 -5.92
N GLN A 439 32.05 14.48 -6.46
CA GLN A 439 31.19 13.65 -5.64
C GLN A 439 31.96 12.42 -5.15
N LYS A 440 31.85 12.14 -3.84
CA LYS A 440 32.60 11.05 -3.21
C LYS A 440 32.01 9.68 -3.55
N TYR A 441 30.70 9.60 -3.75
CA TYR A 441 29.98 8.37 -4.03
C TYR A 441 29.02 8.57 -5.20
N GLY A 442 28.85 7.53 -6.00
CA GLY A 442 27.75 7.39 -6.95
C GLY A 442 26.82 6.27 -6.50
N TYR A 443 26.84 5.15 -7.21
CA TYR A 443 26.06 3.98 -6.85
C TYR A 443 26.86 2.98 -6.03
N VAL A 444 26.24 2.43 -4.99
CA VAL A 444 26.81 1.36 -4.18
C VAL A 444 25.78 0.25 -3.98
N PHE A 445 26.14 -0.96 -4.38
CA PHE A 445 25.32 -2.16 -4.27
C PHE A 445 25.89 -3.05 -3.17
N TYR A 446 25.05 -3.45 -2.22
CA TYR A 446 25.37 -4.28 -1.08
C TYR A 446 24.55 -5.55 -1.08
N ASP A 447 25.22 -6.69 -1.04
CA ASP A 447 24.58 -8.01 -0.87
C ASP A 447 23.43 -8.23 -1.88
N CYS A 448 23.54 -7.62 -3.06
CA CYS A 448 22.52 -7.67 -4.10
C CYS A 448 22.67 -8.94 -4.94
N ARG A 449 21.57 -9.40 -5.52
CA ARG A 449 21.55 -10.53 -6.45
C ARG A 449 21.28 -10.05 -7.86
N LEU A 450 22.25 -10.21 -8.75
CA LEU A 450 22.12 -9.90 -10.17
C LEU A 450 21.77 -11.18 -10.93
N THR A 451 20.68 -11.14 -11.68
CA THR A 451 20.16 -12.25 -12.49
C THR A 451 19.67 -11.77 -13.84
N ALA A 452 19.33 -12.69 -14.73
CA ALA A 452 18.72 -12.36 -16.00
C ALA A 452 17.70 -13.42 -16.43
N ASP A 453 16.85 -13.05 -17.39
CA ASP A 453 15.99 -13.98 -18.10
C ASP A 453 16.80 -15.12 -18.75
N GLU A 454 16.15 -16.24 -19.03
CA GLU A 454 16.80 -17.39 -19.65
C GLU A 454 17.40 -17.03 -21.01
N GLY A 455 18.64 -17.46 -21.26
CA GLY A 455 19.36 -17.19 -22.50
C GLY A 455 19.97 -15.78 -22.61
N VAL A 456 19.70 -14.88 -21.67
CA VAL A 456 20.31 -13.55 -21.68
C VAL A 456 21.80 -13.63 -21.33
N THR A 457 22.61 -13.05 -22.20
CA THR A 457 24.05 -12.83 -22.04
C THR A 457 24.39 -11.39 -22.39
N GLU A 458 25.67 -11.03 -22.40
CA GLU A 458 26.15 -9.70 -22.84
C GLU A 458 25.63 -8.54 -21.97
N VAL A 459 25.55 -8.77 -20.66
CA VAL A 459 25.20 -7.72 -19.70
C VAL A 459 26.46 -7.20 -19.02
N TYR A 460 26.58 -5.87 -18.97
CA TYR A 460 27.63 -5.16 -18.24
C TYR A 460 27.06 -4.60 -16.94
N LEU A 461 27.90 -4.54 -15.88
CA LEU A 461 27.57 -3.93 -14.60
C LEU A 461 27.34 -2.43 -14.73
N SER A 462 28.17 -1.74 -15.51
CA SER A 462 28.05 -0.28 -15.69
C SER A 462 28.67 0.21 -17.00
N ARG A 463 28.21 1.39 -17.43
CA ARG A 463 28.89 2.25 -18.41
C ARG A 463 28.75 3.74 -18.05
N PRO A 464 29.74 4.58 -18.37
CA PRO A 464 29.74 5.97 -17.91
C PRO A 464 28.87 6.87 -18.78
N TRP A 465 27.70 7.28 -18.26
CA TRP A 465 26.91 8.32 -18.91
C TRP A 465 27.66 9.65 -18.90
N ARG A 466 28.38 9.95 -17.80
CA ARG A 466 29.33 11.07 -17.67
C ARG A 466 30.71 10.59 -17.19
N SER A 467 31.74 11.41 -17.39
CA SER A 467 33.14 10.98 -17.24
C SER A 467 33.55 10.55 -15.83
N TYR A 468 32.88 11.05 -14.78
CA TYR A 468 33.21 10.72 -13.38
C TYR A 468 32.26 9.67 -12.78
N ALA A 469 31.56 8.91 -13.63
CA ALA A 469 30.61 7.89 -13.19
C ALA A 469 31.21 6.93 -12.16
N GLN A 470 30.45 6.64 -11.10
CA GLN A 470 30.88 5.72 -10.06
C GLN A 470 29.83 4.65 -9.79
N ALA A 471 30.30 3.40 -9.70
CA ALA A 471 29.50 2.24 -9.35
C ALA A 471 30.36 1.23 -8.59
N VAL A 472 29.91 0.82 -7.41
CA VAL A 472 30.64 -0.10 -6.54
C VAL A 472 29.74 -1.28 -6.16
N PHE A 473 30.21 -2.51 -6.34
CA PHE A 473 29.48 -3.74 -6.03
C PHE A 473 30.16 -4.52 -4.91
N ILE A 474 29.51 -4.61 -3.75
CA ILE A 474 30.05 -5.18 -2.52
C ILE A 474 29.25 -6.43 -2.16
N ARG A 475 29.94 -7.57 -2.11
CA ARG A 475 29.38 -8.90 -1.79
C ARG A 475 28.14 -9.28 -2.60
N CYS A 476 28.06 -8.80 -3.84
CA CYS A 476 26.95 -9.11 -4.72
C CYS A 476 27.11 -10.52 -5.32
N TYR A 477 26.00 -11.19 -5.54
CA TYR A 477 25.97 -12.40 -6.38
C TYR A 477 25.76 -12.00 -7.84
N LEU A 478 26.72 -12.32 -8.70
CA LEU A 478 26.73 -12.01 -10.13
C LEU A 478 26.43 -13.27 -10.94
N GLY A 479 25.27 -13.33 -11.59
CA GLY A 479 24.90 -14.44 -12.47
C GLY A 479 25.76 -14.50 -13.74
N LYS A 480 25.75 -15.67 -14.41
CA LYS A 480 26.57 -15.96 -15.61
C LYS A 480 26.35 -15.06 -16.83
N HIS A 481 25.28 -14.26 -16.83
CA HIS A 481 24.95 -13.30 -17.90
C HIS A 481 25.90 -12.09 -17.91
N ILE A 482 26.57 -11.81 -16.78
CA ILE A 482 27.55 -10.73 -16.67
C ILE A 482 28.82 -11.08 -17.44
N VAL A 483 29.21 -10.21 -18.37
CA VAL A 483 30.40 -10.43 -19.19
C VAL A 483 31.69 -10.40 -18.36
N PRO A 484 32.75 -11.14 -18.76
CA PRO A 484 34.02 -11.16 -18.02
C PRO A 484 34.61 -9.77 -17.77
N ALA A 485 34.54 -8.88 -18.76
CA ALA A 485 35.02 -7.50 -18.65
C ALA A 485 34.29 -6.69 -17.57
N GLY A 486 33.03 -7.02 -17.26
CA GLY A 486 32.15 -6.36 -16.29
C GLY A 486 31.74 -4.93 -16.67
N TRP A 487 32.62 -4.15 -17.28
CA TRP A 487 32.51 -2.70 -17.42
C TRP A 487 32.70 -2.27 -18.87
N ASN A 488 31.93 -1.27 -19.30
CA ASN A 488 32.07 -0.67 -20.62
C ASN A 488 32.44 0.81 -20.46
N ASN A 489 33.28 1.34 -21.35
CA ASN A 489 33.79 2.71 -21.30
C ASN A 489 32.93 3.71 -22.09
N TRP A 490 31.75 3.30 -22.60
CA TRP A 490 30.89 4.09 -23.51
C TRP A 490 31.59 4.44 -24.84
N GLY A 491 32.65 3.72 -25.24
CA GLY A 491 33.51 4.13 -26.36
C GLY A 491 34.33 5.39 -26.07
N LYS A 492 34.44 5.81 -24.80
CA LYS A 492 35.16 7.01 -24.36
C LYS A 492 36.41 6.61 -23.56
N LYS A 493 37.55 6.48 -24.25
CA LYS A 493 38.82 6.11 -23.59
C LYS A 493 39.24 7.08 -22.49
N GLU A 494 38.91 8.37 -22.63
CA GLU A 494 39.20 9.37 -21.59
C GLU A 494 38.42 9.15 -20.30
N ALA A 495 37.23 8.52 -20.35
CA ALA A 495 36.45 8.21 -19.16
C ALA A 495 37.14 7.16 -18.28
N GLU A 496 37.95 6.26 -18.87
CA GLU A 496 38.73 5.24 -18.14
C GLU A 496 39.67 5.85 -17.09
N LYS A 497 40.06 7.11 -17.25
CA LYS A 497 40.94 7.82 -16.31
C LYS A 497 40.21 8.43 -15.13
N THR A 498 38.88 8.57 -15.21
CA THR A 498 38.08 9.38 -14.27
C THR A 498 36.91 8.63 -13.64
N VAL A 499 36.44 7.54 -14.24
CA VAL A 499 35.41 6.69 -13.63
C VAL A 499 35.96 5.98 -12.39
N PHE A 500 35.06 5.64 -11.48
CA PHE A 500 35.38 4.76 -10.35
C PHE A 500 34.44 3.56 -10.34
N TYR A 501 34.90 2.47 -10.95
CA TYR A 501 34.19 1.20 -10.95
C TYR A 501 34.93 0.19 -10.10
N ALA A 502 34.26 -0.37 -9.11
CA ALA A 502 34.90 -1.26 -8.16
C ALA A 502 34.02 -2.43 -7.72
N GLU A 503 34.68 -3.53 -7.37
CA GLU A 503 34.06 -4.69 -6.71
C GLU A 503 34.78 -5.01 -5.40
N TYR A 504 34.04 -5.57 -4.45
CA TYR A 504 34.57 -6.17 -3.22
C TYR A 504 33.85 -7.49 -2.95
N GLU A 505 34.59 -8.61 -2.92
CA GLU A 505 34.09 -9.93 -2.51
C GLU A 505 32.77 -10.39 -3.19
N SER A 506 32.52 -9.96 -4.43
CA SER A 506 31.38 -10.47 -5.21
C SER A 506 31.58 -11.93 -5.60
N THR A 507 30.50 -12.70 -5.67
CA THR A 507 30.49 -14.16 -5.92
C THR A 507 29.57 -14.52 -7.10
N GLY A 508 29.52 -15.79 -7.48
CA GLY A 508 28.69 -16.27 -8.60
C GLY A 508 29.47 -16.43 -9.92
N GLU A 509 28.84 -17.07 -10.91
CA GLU A 509 29.49 -17.41 -12.19
C GLU A 509 29.95 -16.18 -13.00
N GLY A 510 29.30 -15.03 -12.83
CA GLY A 510 29.68 -13.76 -13.46
C GLY A 510 30.77 -12.98 -12.70
N ALA A 511 31.13 -13.40 -11.49
CA ALA A 511 32.18 -12.76 -10.70
C ALA A 511 33.56 -13.24 -11.17
N ASN A 512 34.23 -12.42 -11.99
CA ASN A 512 35.54 -12.73 -12.55
C ASN A 512 36.49 -11.53 -12.42
N PRO A 513 37.02 -11.24 -11.21
CA PRO A 513 37.86 -10.08 -10.96
C PRO A 513 39.15 -10.06 -11.78
N LYS A 514 39.63 -11.22 -12.23
CA LYS A 514 40.86 -11.34 -13.05
C LYS A 514 40.65 -10.93 -14.51
N ALA A 515 39.42 -10.96 -15.00
CA ALA A 515 39.08 -10.65 -16.39
C ALA A 515 38.40 -9.29 -16.56
N ARG A 516 38.23 -8.53 -15.47
CA ARG A 516 37.59 -7.21 -15.51
C ARG A 516 38.38 -6.22 -16.38
N ALA A 517 37.67 -5.22 -16.87
CA ALA A 517 38.27 -4.12 -17.63
C ALA A 517 39.43 -3.49 -16.83
N PRO A 518 40.58 -3.19 -17.46
CA PRO A 518 41.79 -2.74 -16.75
C PRO A 518 41.65 -1.45 -15.94
N PHE A 519 40.65 -0.62 -16.26
CA PHE A 519 40.35 0.63 -15.57
C PHE A 519 39.43 0.47 -14.34
N SER A 520 39.02 -0.77 -14.02
CA SER A 520 38.24 -1.08 -12.83
C SER A 520 39.14 -1.42 -11.64
N HIS A 521 38.55 -1.45 -10.44
CA HIS A 521 39.26 -1.68 -9.19
C HIS A 521 38.70 -2.88 -8.42
N GLN A 522 39.57 -3.58 -7.70
CA GLN A 522 39.18 -4.50 -6.64
C GLN A 522 39.52 -3.83 -5.31
N LEU A 523 38.50 -3.58 -4.49
CA LEU A 523 38.71 -2.99 -3.16
C LEU A 523 39.40 -4.00 -2.24
N LYS A 524 40.19 -3.51 -1.30
CA LYS A 524 40.86 -4.34 -0.26
C LYS A 524 40.10 -4.40 1.05
N SER A 525 39.22 -3.43 1.30
CA SER A 525 38.30 -3.38 2.42
C SER A 525 37.12 -2.49 2.06
N ILE A 526 36.06 -2.53 2.87
CA ILE A 526 34.88 -1.66 2.74
C ILE A 526 34.99 -0.39 3.61
N LYS A 527 36.17 -0.09 4.15
CA LYS A 527 36.36 1.07 5.04
C LYS A 527 36.01 2.37 4.30
N GLY A 528 35.09 3.15 4.85
CA GLY A 528 34.59 4.37 4.23
C GLY A 528 33.47 4.14 3.20
N TYR A 529 33.05 2.90 3.01
CA TYR A 529 31.88 2.54 2.21
C TYR A 529 30.72 2.05 3.09
N GLU A 530 30.82 2.06 4.43
CA GLU A 530 29.70 1.69 5.30
C GLU A 530 28.44 2.50 4.93
N ILE A 531 27.25 1.89 4.95
CA ILE A 531 26.02 2.51 4.41
C ILE A 531 25.73 3.83 5.12
N GLU A 532 25.89 3.85 6.44
CA GLU A 532 25.79 5.03 7.29
C GLU A 532 26.83 6.11 6.92
N THR A 533 28.03 5.73 6.48
CA THR A 533 29.07 6.67 6.06
C THR A 533 28.77 7.27 4.68
N ILE A 534 28.22 6.48 3.76
CA ILE A 534 27.84 6.94 2.41
C ILE A 534 26.69 7.94 2.51
N LEU A 535 25.68 7.62 3.32
CA LEU A 535 24.42 8.34 3.37
C LEU A 535 24.39 9.44 4.44
N ALA A 536 25.35 9.49 5.36
CA ALA A 536 25.40 10.51 6.42
C ALA A 536 25.27 11.94 5.90
N GLY A 537 25.91 12.27 4.76
CA GLY A 537 25.99 13.65 4.28
C GLY A 537 26.47 14.61 5.40
N ASN A 538 25.92 15.82 5.43
CA ASN A 538 26.21 16.80 6.49
C ASN A 538 25.24 16.74 7.68
N ASP A 539 24.15 15.98 7.55
CA ASP A 539 23.05 15.91 8.54
C ASP A 539 23.01 14.58 9.31
N GLY A 540 23.94 13.67 9.04
CA GLY A 540 24.03 12.37 9.70
C GLY A 540 22.93 11.39 9.30
N TRP A 541 22.27 11.56 8.14
CA TRP A 541 21.19 10.67 7.72
C TRP A 541 21.65 9.21 7.70
N ASN A 542 20.93 8.36 8.44
CA ASN A 542 21.28 6.97 8.59
C ASN A 542 20.02 6.10 8.46
N PRO A 543 19.79 5.49 7.28
CA PRO A 543 18.61 4.68 7.08
C PRO A 543 18.75 3.22 7.55
N VAL A 544 19.90 2.83 8.09
CA VAL A 544 20.17 1.47 8.59
C VAL A 544 20.09 1.35 10.11
N LYS A 545 20.00 2.48 10.84
CA LYS A 545 19.87 2.48 12.30
C LYS A 545 18.51 1.88 12.71
N ASN A 546 18.55 0.97 13.69
CA ASN A 546 17.41 0.16 14.11
C ASN A 546 16.17 0.98 14.50
N GLY A 547 14.99 0.44 14.15
CA GLY A 547 13.69 1.04 14.46
C GLY A 547 13.20 1.96 13.34
N ASN A 548 11.92 2.29 13.40
CA ASN A 548 11.27 3.24 12.50
C ASN A 548 11.80 4.68 12.67
N GLU A 549 13.05 4.90 13.10
CA GLU A 549 13.64 6.23 13.35
C GLU A 549 13.54 7.16 12.13
N LEU A 550 13.51 6.61 10.91
CA LEU A 550 13.27 7.33 9.65
C LEU A 550 11.79 7.68 9.40
N LEU A 551 10.87 6.90 9.97
CA LEU A 551 9.44 7.19 9.94
C LEU A 551 9.07 8.22 11.01
N ASP A 552 9.86 8.30 12.09
CA ASP A 552 9.64 9.20 13.23
C ASP A 552 10.38 10.55 13.12
N ILE A 553 10.81 10.96 11.91
CA ILE A 553 11.54 12.22 11.70
C ILE A 553 10.69 13.42 12.15
N LYS A 554 11.13 14.06 13.24
CA LYS A 554 10.69 15.40 13.65
C LYS A 554 11.62 16.43 13.00
N ARG A 555 11.08 17.34 12.19
CA ARG A 555 11.78 18.44 11.51
C ARG A 555 11.46 19.78 12.14
#